data_AF-A0A1G0TEX9-F1
#
_entry.id   AF-A0A1G0TEX9-F1
#
_cell.length_a   1.000
_cell.length_b   1.000
_cell.length_c   1.000
_cell.angle_alpha   90.00
_cell.angle_beta   90.00
_cell.angle_gamma   90.00
#
_symmetry.space_group_name_H-M   'P 1'
#
loop_
_entity.id
_entity.type
_entity.pdbx_description
1 polymer ?
#
loop_
_entity_poly.entity_id
_entity_poly.type
_entity_poly.pdbx_seq_one_letter_code
_entity_poly.pdbx_strand_id
1 'polypeptide(L)'
;SYYTGVTNNLEKRLAEHQSGIHKGYTSSRLPVQLVYSTSFNDINEAIRFEKQVKGWSRKKKEALMRGDFDALVLLSKSKTKNNTAISHSSTSSD
;
A
#
# COMPACT_ATOMS: atom_id res chain seq x y z
N SER A 1 -6.97 -3.47 9.05
CA SER A 1 -6.37 -3.94 7.77
C SER A 1 -6.68 -2.91 6.71
N TYR A 2 -5.87 -2.80 5.64
CA TYR A 2 -6.15 -1.91 4.52
C TYR A 2 -6.57 -2.71 3.30
N TYR A 3 -7.70 -2.32 2.70
CA TYR A 3 -8.16 -2.81 1.41
C TYR A 3 -7.85 -1.77 0.33
N THR A 4 -7.53 -2.23 -0.88
CA THR A 4 -7.21 -1.37 -2.03
C THR A 4 -7.91 -1.98 -3.24
N GLY A 5 -8.48 -1.14 -4.09
CA GLY A 5 -9.17 -1.56 -5.31
C GLY A 5 -9.34 -0.42 -6.29
N VAL A 6 -9.72 -0.76 -7.52
CA VAL A 6 -10.10 0.17 -8.58
C VAL A 6 -11.60 0.09 -8.83
N THR A 7 -12.21 1.22 -9.16
CA THR A 7 -13.62 1.35 -9.54
C THR A 7 -13.81 2.56 -10.45
N ASN A 8 -14.82 2.51 -11.31
CA ASN A 8 -15.28 3.65 -12.09
C ASN A 8 -16.33 4.50 -11.35
N ASN A 9 -16.94 3.96 -10.30
CA ASN A 9 -17.89 4.66 -9.43
C ASN A 9 -17.51 4.40 -7.97
N LEU A 10 -16.95 5.43 -7.33
CA LEU A 10 -16.44 5.36 -5.96
C LEU A 10 -17.56 5.23 -4.93
N GLU A 11 -18.62 6.03 -5.08
CA GLU A 11 -19.75 6.07 -4.14
C GLU A 11 -20.50 4.75 -4.10
N LYS A 12 -20.84 4.21 -5.28
CA LYS A 12 -21.50 2.91 -5.41
C LYS A 12 -20.67 1.82 -4.75
N ARG A 13 -19.36 1.79 -5.01
CA ARG A 13 -18.46 0.79 -4.45
C ARG A 13 -18.33 0.89 -2.93
N LEU A 14 -18.29 2.12 -2.39
CA LEU A 14 -18.25 2.34 -0.95
C LEU A 14 -19.54 1.86 -0.28
N ALA A 15 -20.70 2.18 -0.86
CA ALA A 15 -22.00 1.73 -0.36
C ALA A 15 -22.12 0.20 -0.38
N GLU A 16 -21.73 -0.45 -1.49
CA GLU A 16 -21.70 -1.91 -1.60
C GLU A 16 -20.80 -2.55 -0.53
N HIS A 17 -19.57 -2.04 -0.36
CA HIS A 17 -18.67 -2.56 0.67
C HIS A 17 -19.18 -2.31 2.09
N GLN A 18 -19.79 -1.16 2.37
CA GLN A 18 -20.35 -0.82 3.68
C GLN A 18 -21.56 -1.66 4.03
N SER A 19 -22.40 -1.99 3.05
CA SER A 19 -23.57 -2.84 3.23
C SER A 19 -23.22 -4.30 3.54
N GLY A 20 -22.02 -4.75 3.16
CA GLY A 20 -21.61 -6.15 3.28
C GLY A 20 -22.43 -7.14 2.43
N ILE A 21 -23.28 -6.65 1.51
CA ILE A 21 -24.21 -7.47 0.70
C ILE A 21 -23.45 -8.51 -0.12
N HIS A 22 -22.27 -8.15 -0.64
CA HIS A 22 -21.42 -9.07 -1.37
C HIS A 22 -20.44 -9.76 -0.43
N LYS A 23 -20.50 -11.09 -0.37
CA LYS A 23 -19.50 -11.90 0.35
C LYS A 23 -18.10 -11.59 -0.20
N GLY A 24 -17.22 -11.10 0.66
CA GLY A 24 -15.88 -10.69 0.26
C GLY A 24 -15.02 -10.27 1.44
N TYR A 25 -13.83 -9.74 1.15
CA TYR A 25 -12.86 -9.37 2.19
C TYR A 25 -13.39 -8.35 3.20
N THR A 26 -14.23 -7.41 2.74
CA THR A 26 -14.77 -6.32 3.55
C THR A 26 -16.06 -6.72 4.28
N SER A 27 -16.79 -7.74 3.83
CA SER A 27 -18.12 -8.07 4.38
C SER A 27 -18.07 -8.56 5.82
N SER A 28 -16.93 -9.10 6.27
CA SER A 28 -16.69 -9.49 7.67
C SER A 28 -15.96 -8.42 8.49
N ARG A 29 -15.69 -7.23 7.91
CA ARG A 29 -14.84 -6.18 8.48
C ARG A 29 -15.48 -4.80 8.33
N LEU A 30 -16.71 -4.71 8.80
CA LEU A 30 -17.49 -3.48 8.84
C LEU A 30 -17.32 -2.76 10.19
N PRO A 31 -17.49 -1.42 10.24
CA PRO A 31 -17.71 -0.52 9.10
C PRO A 31 -16.42 -0.30 8.27
N VAL A 32 -16.56 -0.02 6.98
CA VAL A 32 -15.44 0.43 6.14
C VAL A 32 -15.31 1.94 6.20
N GLN A 33 -14.07 2.44 6.13
CA GLN A 33 -13.78 3.87 6.07
C GLN A 33 -12.93 4.15 4.83
N LEU A 34 -13.37 5.12 4.03
CA LEU A 34 -12.57 5.63 2.91
C LEU A 34 -11.54 6.62 3.45
N VAL A 35 -10.26 6.23 3.40
CA VAL A 35 -9.15 7.04 3.92
C VAL A 35 -8.30 7.68 2.81
N TYR A 36 -8.44 7.21 1.57
CA TYR A 36 -7.71 7.74 0.41
C TYR A 36 -8.42 7.32 -0.89
N SER A 37 -8.53 8.26 -1.84
CA SER A 37 -8.97 8.01 -3.21
C SER A 37 -8.22 8.92 -4.17
N THR A 38 -7.97 8.45 -5.38
CA THR A 38 -7.41 9.25 -6.47
C THR A 38 -8.04 8.83 -7.78
N SER A 39 -8.11 9.76 -8.73
CA SER A 39 -8.70 9.56 -10.05
C SER A 39 -7.61 9.54 -11.11
N PHE A 40 -7.78 8.68 -12.11
CA PHE A 40 -6.88 8.59 -13.27
C PHE A 40 -7.71 8.72 -14.55
N ASN A 41 -7.09 9.28 -15.59
CA ASN A 41 -7.72 9.41 -16.91
C ASN A 41 -7.61 8.11 -17.73
N ASP A 42 -6.62 7.26 -17.41
CA ASP A 42 -6.42 5.95 -18.03
C ASP A 42 -6.64 4.84 -17.00
N ILE A 43 -7.48 3.86 -17.36
CA ILE A 43 -7.74 2.67 -16.54
C ILE A 43 -6.46 1.86 -16.30
N ASN A 44 -5.53 1.84 -17.25
CA ASN A 44 -4.27 1.12 -17.11
C ASN A 44 -3.38 1.77 -16.04
N GLU A 45 -3.39 3.10 -15.92
CA GLU A 45 -2.70 3.82 -14.86
C GLU A 45 -3.29 3.46 -13.48
N ALA A 46 -4.62 3.47 -13.37
CA ALA A 46 -5.31 3.10 -12.15
C ALA A 46 -4.95 1.67 -11.70
N ILE A 47 -4.97 0.71 -12.63
CA ILE A 47 -4.63 -0.69 -12.34
C ILE A 47 -3.15 -0.84 -11.96
N ARG A 48 -2.23 -0.14 -12.65
CA ARG A 48 -0.81 -0.13 -12.30
C ARG A 48 -0.60 0.39 -10.88
N PHE A 49 -1.25 1.51 -10.54
CA PHE A 49 -1.18 2.09 -9.21
C PHE A 49 -1.76 1.18 -8.13
N GLU A 50 -2.92 0.55 -8.38
CA GLU A 50 -3.52 -0.42 -7.46
C GLU A 50 -2.56 -1.57 -7.15
N LYS A 51 -1.98 -2.19 -8.19
CA LYS A 51 -1.02 -3.30 -8.05
C LYS A 51 0.20 -2.86 -7.24
N GLN A 52 0.72 -1.67 -7.50
CA GLN A 52 1.84 -1.10 -6.76
C GLN A 52 1.51 -0.91 -5.28
N VAL A 53 0.40 -0.24 -4.96
CA VAL A 53 -0.03 0.03 -3.58
C VAL A 53 -0.40 -1.25 -2.84
N LYS A 54 -1.01 -2.24 -3.51
CA LYS A 54 -1.38 -3.52 -2.88
C LYS A 54 -0.17 -4.19 -2.22
N GLY A 55 0.99 -4.17 -2.88
CA GLY A 55 2.26 -4.70 -2.38
C GLY A 55 3.02 -3.82 -1.38
N TRP A 56 2.53 -2.62 -1.08
CA TRP A 56 3.20 -1.74 -0.11
C TRP A 56 3.04 -2.21 1.33
N SER A 57 4.08 -1.90 2.12
CA SER A 57 4.03 -2.05 3.56
C SER A 57 2.96 -1.12 4.15
N ARG A 58 2.52 -1.47 5.36
CA ARG A 58 1.55 -0.67 6.11
C ARG A 58 1.98 0.81 6.24
N LYS A 59 3.25 1.04 6.60
CA LYS A 59 3.82 2.39 6.77
C LYS A 59 3.76 3.23 5.49
N LYS A 60 4.04 2.62 4.33
CA LYS A 60 3.95 3.32 3.04
C LYS A 60 2.50 3.71 2.71
N LYS A 61 1.54 2.82 2.96
CA LYS A 61 0.11 3.11 2.77
C LYS A 61 -0.35 4.25 3.69
N GLU A 62 0.06 4.24 4.95
CA GLU A 62 -0.24 5.30 5.91
C GLU A 62 0.38 6.65 5.52
N ALA A 63 1.63 6.66 5.01
CA ALA A 63 2.25 7.87 4.48
C ALA A 63 1.47 8.46 3.30
N LEU A 64 1.05 7.61 2.35
CA LEU A 64 0.20 8.02 1.23
C LEU A 64 -1.14 8.61 1.70
N MET A 65 -1.81 7.97 2.67
CA MET A 65 -3.08 8.44 3.22
C MET A 65 -2.96 9.81 3.91
N ARG A 66 -1.79 10.12 4.48
CA ARG A 66 -1.51 11.43 5.10
C ARG A 66 -1.05 12.49 4.10
N GLY A 67 -0.80 12.14 2.84
CA GLY A 67 -0.18 13.04 1.86
C GLY A 67 1.32 13.29 2.12
N ASP A 68 1.97 12.46 2.94
CA ASP A 68 3.38 12.60 3.30
C ASP A 68 4.26 11.87 2.28
N PHE A 69 4.50 12.54 1.15
CA PHE A 69 5.28 12.01 0.04
C PHE A 69 6.76 11.86 0.37
N ASP A 70 7.30 12.71 1.25
CA ASP A 70 8.69 12.63 1.70
C ASP A 70 8.94 11.34 2.48
N ALA A 71 8.07 11.04 3.47
CA ALA A 71 8.15 9.78 4.18
C ALA A 71 7.94 8.58 3.25
N LEU A 72 7.05 8.69 2.26
CA LEU A 72 6.83 7.63 1.26
C LEU A 72 8.10 7.31 0.48
N VAL A 73 8.84 8.32 0.04
CA VAL A 73 10.13 8.17 -0.67
C VAL A 73 11.17 7.52 0.24
N LEU A 74 11.30 7.99 1.49
CA LEU A 74 12.25 7.45 2.46
C LEU A 74 11.96 5.96 2.77
N LEU A 75 10.70 5.63 3.02
CA LEU A 75 10.25 4.26 3.26
C LEU A 75 10.46 3.34 2.05
N SER A 76 10.61 3.89 0.85
CA SER A 76 10.97 3.13 -0.34
C SER A 76 12.45 2.74 -0.40
N LYS A 77 13.33 3.63 0.06
CA LYS A 77 14.79 3.41 0.05
C LYS A 77 15.26 2.41 1.11
N SER A 78 14.50 2.23 2.19
CA SER A 78 14.90 1.43 3.35
C SER A 78 15.03 -0.09 3.12
N LYS A 79 14.49 -0.65 2.03
CA LYS A 79 14.64 -2.10 1.74
C LYS A 79 16.00 -2.46 1.12
N THR A 80 16.77 -1.49 0.65
CA THR A 80 18.01 -1.75 -0.12
C THR A 80 19.26 -1.91 0.76
N LYS A 81 19.20 -1.66 2.07
CA LYS A 81 20.39 -1.64 2.95
C LYS A 81 20.57 -2.84 3.90
N ASN A 82 19.95 -3.98 3.66
CA ASN A 82 20.12 -5.17 4.50
C ASN A 82 20.65 -6.37 3.69
N ASN A 83 21.88 -6.29 3.14
CA ASN A 83 22.70 -7.48 2.91
C ASN A 83 24.20 -7.23 2.67
N THR A 84 24.77 -6.12 3.16
CA THR A 84 26.21 -5.87 2.95
C THR A 84 26.84 -5.25 4.20
N ALA A 85 27.07 -6.09 5.20
CA ALA A 85 28.13 -5.91 6.19
C ALA A 85 28.12 -7.09 7.18
N ILE A 86 28.80 -8.20 6.85
CA ILE A 86 29.86 -8.76 7.71
C ILE A 86 30.92 -9.33 6.77
N SER A 87 31.92 -8.51 6.46
CA SER A 87 33.18 -8.91 5.82
C SER A 87 34.22 -9.17 6.91
N HIS A 88 34.80 -10.37 6.88
CA HIS A 88 36.23 -10.66 7.05
C HIS A 88 37.00 -9.87 8.12
N SER A 89 37.30 -10.53 9.24
CA SER A 89 38.54 -10.28 9.97
C SER A 89 39.43 -11.53 9.84
N SER A 90 40.31 -11.49 8.84
CA SER A 90 41.56 -12.23 8.86
C SER A 90 42.47 -11.61 9.91
N THR A 91 42.98 -12.39 10.85
CA THR A 91 44.20 -12.08 11.60
C THR A 91 45.03 -13.36 11.70
N SER A 92 46.08 -13.40 10.89
CA SER A 92 47.28 -14.22 11.09
C SER A 92 48.25 -13.47 12.03
N SER A 93 49.24 -14.20 12.57
CA SER A 93 50.35 -13.81 13.46
C SER A 93 49.93 -13.77 14.95
N ASP A 94 50.51 -14.56 15.87
CA ASP A 94 51.88 -15.09 16.02
C ASP A 94 51.87 -16.59 16.38
#